data_AF-A0A7H0ISV8-F1
#
_entry.id   AF-A0A7H0ISV8-F1
#
_cell.length_a   1.000
_cell.length_b   1.000
_cell.length_c   1.000
_cell.angle_alpha   90.00
_cell.angle_beta   90.00
_cell.angle_gamma   90.00
#
_symmetry.space_group_name_H-M   'P 1'
#
loop_
_entity.id
_entity.type
_entity.pdbx_description
1 polymer ?
#
loop_
_entity_poly.entity_id
_entity_poly.type
_entity_poly.pdbx_seq_one_letter_code
_entity_poly.pdbx_strand_id
1 'polypeptide(L)'
;MRGLARGSVVGVVVGGVLAGPGGVARAADVPAYAYDRGARVVNAASGTSDAERLEAGGVYRSSLVGRGKAYFRVDLDASSTTYVSVTAIPGAEEELAFSDGVKVFLQDDNGLNCSNDAVTFGSVVSPHPVTAWGVREIRAGRSVCQGAGAYYVVVERAGEGTSGSGASGSAGPFSGESPTGSESGSGSDGSESWGLELAVVSEPPVGKGGATEAPEGWSSATPAPVEGEARRRPGGAGFGTATDLEQGVWRDDVLPGQTVYYSVPVGWGQQVFVNAELGSADGGSGFVASALDVTLYNPVRAKVDDLRFGYDGEQKTGALRVLPPVDHANRYSSSAAVGGMRFAGEYYLAVHLSRDVAERFGDGAYGVTLRVRVSGVARTGPGYRGEPVPAGVFGGRAGSTGTTGTGAGAGAGGAGGSGTVSGETRAGTTGTGGGAMVAVAVGGFGVGTLVLVVLGVWFLVGRRAQARVRAQKPMA
;
A
#
# COMPACT_ATOMS: atom_id res chain seq x y z
N MET A 1 14.06 12.18 -83.88
CA MET A 1 12.93 12.96 -83.34
C MET A 1 11.81 12.01 -82.94
N ARG A 2 11.18 12.26 -81.78
CA ARG A 2 10.10 11.48 -81.10
C ARG A 2 10.63 10.21 -80.42
N GLY A 3 10.76 10.07 -79.10
CA GLY A 3 10.06 10.72 -77.97
C GLY A 3 8.99 9.78 -77.43
N LEU A 4 9.37 8.81 -76.60
CA LEU A 4 8.45 8.01 -75.78
C LEU A 4 8.94 7.99 -74.34
N ALA A 5 8.32 8.84 -73.52
CA ALA A 5 8.42 8.81 -72.07
C ALA A 5 7.55 7.67 -71.53
N ARG A 6 8.15 6.74 -70.78
CA ARG A 6 7.43 5.78 -69.95
C ARG A 6 7.40 6.32 -68.52
N GLY A 7 6.24 6.82 -68.10
CA GLY A 7 5.98 7.21 -66.72
C GLY A 7 5.71 5.97 -65.87
N SER A 8 6.52 5.77 -64.83
CA SER A 8 6.26 4.80 -63.77
C SER A 8 5.33 5.43 -62.73
N VAL A 9 4.12 4.89 -62.58
CA VAL A 9 3.21 5.23 -61.49
C VAL A 9 3.59 4.34 -60.30
N VAL A 10 4.18 4.95 -59.26
CA VAL A 10 4.35 4.30 -57.95
C VAL A 10 3.04 4.48 -57.19
N GLY A 11 2.26 3.40 -57.10
CA GLY A 11 1.08 3.34 -56.24
C GLY A 11 1.51 3.21 -54.78
N VAL A 12 1.36 4.29 -54.01
CA VAL A 12 1.48 4.25 -52.56
C VAL A 12 0.21 3.58 -52.01
N VAL A 13 0.34 2.33 -51.56
CA VAL A 13 -0.70 1.66 -50.78
C VAL A 13 -0.58 2.14 -49.34
N VAL A 14 -1.41 3.11 -48.95
CA VAL A 14 -1.62 3.46 -47.54
C VAL A 14 -2.53 2.39 -46.94
N GLY A 15 -1.93 1.41 -46.26
CA GLY A 15 -2.66 0.44 -45.45
C GLY A 15 -3.22 1.13 -44.20
N GLY A 16 -4.49 1.53 -44.24
CA GLY A 16 -5.21 1.97 -43.06
C GLY A 16 -5.45 0.78 -42.13
N VAL A 17 -4.81 0.77 -40.97
CA VAL A 17 -5.20 -0.09 -39.86
C VAL A 17 -6.51 0.47 -39.30
N LEU A 18 -7.63 -0.16 -39.67
CA LEU A 18 -8.90 0.07 -39.00
C LEU A 18 -8.82 -0.58 -37.62
N ALA A 19 -8.56 0.24 -36.59
CA ALA A 19 -8.86 -0.15 -35.22
C ALA A 19 -10.39 -0.33 -35.12
N GLY A 20 -10.85 -1.57 -34.92
CA GLY A 20 -12.26 -1.85 -34.67
C GLY A 20 -12.74 -1.15 -33.39
N PRO A 21 -14.05 -0.92 -33.23
CA PRO A 21 -14.59 -0.36 -32.00
C PRO A 21 -14.25 -1.30 -30.84
N GLY A 22 -13.40 -0.85 -29.93
CA GLY A 22 -13.12 -1.58 -28.70
C GLY A 22 -14.43 -1.76 -27.93
N GLY A 23 -14.76 -3.01 -27.61
CA GLY A 23 -15.90 -3.31 -26.74
C GLY A 23 -15.74 -2.58 -25.42
N VAL A 24 -16.83 -2.01 -24.91
CA VAL A 24 -16.87 -1.47 -23.55
C VAL A 24 -16.80 -2.63 -22.56
N ALA A 25 -15.76 -2.65 -21.72
CA ALA A 25 -15.61 -3.68 -20.68
C ALA A 25 -16.79 -3.63 -19.71
N ARG A 26 -17.24 -4.80 -19.23
CA ARG A 26 -18.37 -4.98 -18.31
C ARG A 26 -17.92 -5.70 -17.05
N ALA A 27 -18.74 -5.67 -15.99
CA ALA A 27 -18.46 -6.36 -14.74
C ALA A 27 -18.11 -7.87 -14.90
N ALA A 28 -18.62 -8.55 -15.93
CA ALA A 28 -18.24 -9.93 -16.23
C ALA A 28 -16.77 -10.10 -16.68
N ASP A 29 -16.11 -9.01 -17.08
CA ASP A 29 -14.72 -8.97 -17.54
C ASP A 29 -13.73 -8.62 -16.42
N VAL A 30 -14.19 -8.56 -15.15
CA VAL A 30 -13.34 -8.21 -14.00
C VAL A 30 -12.13 -9.15 -13.95
N PRO A 31 -10.89 -8.62 -14.03
CA PRO A 31 -9.70 -9.44 -13.93
C PRO A 31 -9.58 -10.08 -12.55
N ALA A 32 -9.23 -11.36 -12.52
CA ALA A 32 -8.87 -12.05 -11.28
C ALA A 32 -7.63 -11.42 -10.63
N TYR A 33 -7.47 -11.65 -9.32
CA TYR A 33 -6.27 -11.23 -8.60
C TYR A 33 -5.00 -11.75 -9.27
N ALA A 34 -4.08 -10.83 -9.58
CA ALA A 34 -2.78 -11.15 -10.14
C ALA A 34 -1.78 -11.43 -9.03
N TYR A 35 -1.52 -12.71 -8.77
CA TYR A 35 -0.44 -13.14 -7.92
C TYR A 35 0.90 -12.58 -8.38
N ASP A 36 1.82 -12.37 -7.44
CA ASP A 36 3.20 -12.01 -7.74
C ASP A 36 3.81 -13.03 -8.72
N ARG A 37 4.46 -12.56 -9.79
CA ARG A 37 5.04 -13.43 -10.82
C ARG A 37 6.17 -14.31 -10.26
N GLY A 38 6.82 -13.87 -9.18
CA GLY A 38 7.82 -14.62 -8.45
C GLY A 38 7.26 -15.51 -7.35
N ALA A 39 5.93 -15.57 -7.17
CA ALA A 39 5.32 -16.36 -6.10
C ALA A 39 5.59 -17.86 -6.28
N ARG A 40 6.27 -18.47 -5.29
CA ARG A 40 6.50 -19.91 -5.24
C ARG A 40 5.25 -20.63 -4.77
N VAL A 41 4.86 -21.70 -5.45
CA VAL A 41 3.73 -22.52 -5.00
C VAL A 41 4.18 -23.40 -3.83
N VAL A 42 3.42 -23.37 -2.75
CA VAL A 42 3.61 -24.19 -1.53
C VAL A 42 2.26 -24.73 -1.10
N ASN A 43 2.24 -25.91 -0.49
CA ASN A 43 1.00 -26.46 0.06
C ASN A 43 0.86 -26.07 1.53
N ALA A 44 -0.35 -25.64 1.90
CA ALA A 44 -0.71 -25.51 3.30
C ALA A 44 -0.75 -26.88 3.97
N ALA A 45 -0.07 -27.02 5.10
CA ALA A 45 -0.24 -28.20 5.95
C ALA A 45 -1.47 -28.05 6.85
N SER A 46 -2.02 -29.18 7.31
CA SER A 46 -3.09 -29.22 8.32
C SER A 46 -2.57 -29.20 9.77
N GLY A 47 -1.25 -29.16 9.95
CA GLY A 47 -0.58 -29.16 11.25
C GLY A 47 0.89 -28.76 11.12
N THR A 48 1.61 -28.69 12.24
CA THR A 48 2.99 -28.17 12.29
C THR A 48 4.05 -29.13 11.78
N SER A 49 3.80 -30.46 11.81
CA SER A 49 4.76 -31.50 11.40
C SER A 49 5.19 -31.38 9.93
N ASP A 50 4.23 -31.08 9.06
CA ASP A 50 4.39 -31.10 7.61
C ASP A 50 4.35 -29.68 7.01
N ALA A 51 4.42 -28.65 7.87
CA ALA A 51 4.33 -27.27 7.45
C ALA A 51 5.53 -26.88 6.57
N GLU A 52 5.25 -26.50 5.33
CA GLU A 52 6.27 -26.06 4.37
C GLU A 52 6.94 -24.76 4.86
N ARG A 53 8.25 -24.66 4.63
CA ARG A 53 9.07 -23.53 5.08
C ARG A 53 8.93 -22.33 4.15
N LEU A 54 8.61 -21.18 4.73
CA LEU A 54 8.68 -19.87 4.10
C LEU A 54 9.98 -19.17 4.52
N GLU A 55 10.77 -18.80 3.52
CA GLU A 55 11.99 -18.00 3.64
C GLU A 55 11.69 -16.50 3.58
N ALA A 56 12.43 -15.70 4.34
CA ALA A 56 12.39 -14.24 4.29
C ALA A 56 12.75 -13.73 2.88
N GLY A 57 12.03 -12.70 2.42
CA GLY A 57 12.12 -12.18 1.06
C GLY A 57 11.31 -12.96 0.03
N GLY A 58 10.76 -14.12 0.39
CA GLY A 58 9.93 -14.91 -0.50
C GLY A 58 8.48 -14.42 -0.56
N VAL A 59 7.88 -14.57 -1.74
CA VAL A 59 6.44 -14.51 -1.96
C VAL A 59 5.97 -15.90 -2.37
N TYR A 60 4.78 -16.29 -1.92
CA TYR A 60 4.26 -17.65 -2.09
C TYR A 60 2.79 -17.64 -2.47
N ARG A 61 2.38 -18.66 -3.21
CA ARG A 61 1.00 -18.96 -3.54
C ARG A 61 0.60 -20.26 -2.86
N SER A 62 -0.54 -20.26 -2.19
CA SER A 62 -1.15 -21.43 -1.56
C SER A 62 -2.68 -21.36 -1.68
N SER A 63 -3.37 -22.28 -1.02
CA SER A 63 -4.82 -22.24 -0.80
C SER A 63 -5.18 -22.48 0.67
N LEU A 64 -6.36 -22.01 1.06
CA LEU A 64 -7.02 -22.28 2.34
C LEU A 64 -8.31 -23.05 2.05
N VAL A 65 -8.33 -24.33 2.38
CA VAL A 65 -9.47 -25.22 2.09
C VAL A 65 -10.50 -25.18 3.21
N GLY A 66 -11.74 -24.84 2.88
CA GLY A 66 -12.85 -24.78 3.82
C GLY A 66 -12.58 -23.84 4.99
N ARG A 67 -12.96 -24.26 6.21
CA ARG A 67 -12.70 -23.55 7.47
C ARG A 67 -11.61 -24.21 8.33
N GLY A 68 -10.81 -25.10 7.74
CA GLY A 68 -9.63 -25.67 8.39
C GLY A 68 -8.53 -24.64 8.60
N LYS A 69 -7.57 -24.96 9.46
CA LYS A 69 -6.34 -24.16 9.64
C LYS A 69 -5.30 -24.56 8.60
N ALA A 70 -4.68 -23.58 7.98
CA ALA A 70 -3.50 -23.74 7.13
C ALA A 70 -2.24 -23.36 7.90
N TYR A 71 -1.24 -24.23 7.90
CA TYR A 71 0.02 -24.05 8.62
C TYR A 71 1.19 -23.91 7.67
N PHE A 72 2.03 -22.90 7.93
CA PHE A 72 3.32 -22.68 7.26
C PHE A 72 4.40 -22.44 8.29
N ARG A 73 5.62 -22.87 8.03
CA ARG A 73 6.75 -22.72 8.96
C ARG A 73 7.62 -21.54 8.56
N VAL A 74 8.08 -20.76 9.53
CA VAL A 74 9.16 -19.77 9.36
C VAL A 74 10.25 -20.03 10.38
N ASP A 75 11.50 -20.10 9.93
CA ASP A 75 12.66 -20.26 10.81
C ASP A 75 13.25 -18.89 11.12
N LEU A 76 13.18 -18.47 12.39
CA LEU A 76 13.53 -17.12 12.82
C LEU A 76 14.82 -17.11 13.65
N ASP A 77 15.68 -16.09 13.43
CA ASP A 77 16.86 -15.82 14.26
C ASP A 77 16.48 -15.15 15.59
N ALA A 78 17.42 -14.77 16.48
CA ALA A 78 17.09 -14.14 17.76
C ALA A 78 17.10 -12.59 17.76
N SER A 79 17.24 -11.95 16.60
CA SER A 79 17.55 -10.51 16.49
C SER A 79 16.65 -9.73 15.54
N SER A 80 16.15 -10.36 14.50
CA SER A 80 15.38 -9.75 13.43
C SER A 80 13.89 -9.81 13.76
N THR A 81 13.19 -8.73 13.45
CA THR A 81 11.72 -8.74 13.45
C THR A 81 11.25 -9.33 12.13
N THR A 82 10.25 -10.21 12.16
CA THR A 82 9.72 -10.84 10.95
C THR A 82 8.23 -10.58 10.82
N TYR A 83 7.81 -10.26 9.61
CA TYR A 83 6.44 -9.98 9.21
C TYR A 83 6.03 -11.00 8.15
N VAL A 84 4.84 -11.55 8.27
CA VAL A 84 4.23 -12.41 7.26
C VAL A 84 2.85 -11.89 6.94
N SER A 85 2.69 -11.28 5.76
CA SER A 85 1.37 -10.89 5.26
C SER A 85 0.73 -12.06 4.52
N VAL A 86 -0.58 -12.23 4.68
CA VAL A 86 -1.38 -13.22 3.99
C VAL A 86 -2.57 -12.51 3.36
N THR A 87 -2.58 -12.45 2.03
CA THR A 87 -3.72 -11.99 1.23
C THR A 87 -4.58 -13.21 0.91
N ALA A 88 -5.82 -13.21 1.38
CA ALA A 88 -6.82 -14.21 1.05
C ALA A 88 -7.65 -13.73 -0.15
N ILE A 89 -7.82 -14.60 -1.14
CA ILE A 89 -8.52 -14.34 -2.39
C ILE A 89 -9.77 -15.25 -2.43
N PRO A 90 -10.96 -14.73 -2.06
CA PRO A 90 -12.21 -15.48 -2.17
C PRO A 90 -12.59 -15.70 -3.64
N GLY A 91 -13.53 -16.63 -3.89
CA GLY A 91 -14.13 -16.76 -5.21
C GLY A 91 -14.90 -15.49 -5.59
N ALA A 92 -14.79 -15.03 -6.84
CA ALA A 92 -15.42 -13.77 -7.28
C ALA A 92 -16.96 -13.76 -7.10
N GLU A 93 -17.58 -14.94 -7.21
CA GLU A 93 -19.03 -15.13 -7.08
C GLU A 93 -19.43 -15.75 -5.73
N GLU A 94 -18.50 -15.86 -4.78
CA GLU A 94 -18.79 -16.46 -3.47
C GLU A 94 -19.76 -15.56 -2.67
N GLU A 95 -20.77 -16.16 -2.04
CA GLU A 95 -21.61 -15.42 -1.08
C GLU A 95 -20.88 -15.36 0.26
N LEU A 96 -20.61 -14.14 0.72
CA LEU A 96 -19.86 -13.88 1.94
C LEU A 96 -20.78 -13.26 3.00
N ALA A 97 -20.59 -13.64 4.25
CA ALA A 97 -21.15 -12.92 5.38
C ALA A 97 -20.27 -11.71 5.73
N PHE A 98 -20.86 -10.69 6.37
CA PHE A 98 -20.11 -9.53 6.88
C PHE A 98 -18.97 -9.91 7.85
N SER A 99 -19.14 -11.04 8.53
CA SER A 99 -18.19 -11.58 9.51
C SER A 99 -17.13 -12.49 8.89
N ASP A 100 -17.31 -12.91 7.62
CA ASP A 100 -16.30 -13.68 6.91
C ASP A 100 -15.05 -12.82 6.67
N GLY A 101 -13.92 -13.51 6.59
CA GLY A 101 -12.62 -12.86 6.47
C GLY A 101 -11.49 -13.83 6.69
N VAL A 102 -10.31 -13.32 6.98
CA VAL A 102 -9.12 -14.11 7.27
C VAL A 102 -8.54 -13.71 8.63
N LYS A 103 -8.09 -14.71 9.39
CA LYS A 103 -7.27 -14.49 10.58
C LYS A 103 -5.90 -15.11 10.37
N VAL A 104 -4.88 -14.41 10.83
CA VAL A 104 -3.49 -14.84 10.75
C VAL A 104 -2.91 -14.79 12.15
N PHE A 105 -2.31 -15.90 12.57
CA PHE A 105 -1.53 -15.99 13.79
C PHE A 105 -0.08 -16.26 13.44
N LEU A 106 0.81 -15.79 14.30
CA LEU A 106 2.19 -16.26 14.32
C LEU A 106 2.43 -16.90 15.68
N GLN A 107 2.79 -18.18 15.68
CA GLN A 107 2.91 -19.02 16.87
C GLN A 107 4.34 -19.53 17.02
N ASP A 108 4.78 -19.75 18.25
CA ASP A 108 5.98 -20.55 18.51
C ASP A 108 5.70 -22.05 18.35
N ASP A 109 6.72 -22.88 18.59
CA ASP A 109 6.65 -24.34 18.49
C ASP A 109 5.74 -25.01 19.55
N ASN A 110 5.36 -24.29 20.60
CA ASN A 110 4.44 -24.75 21.63
C ASN A 110 3.00 -24.26 21.40
N GLY A 111 2.75 -23.54 20.29
CA GLY A 111 1.44 -22.98 19.96
C GLY A 111 1.12 -21.67 20.68
N LEU A 112 2.09 -21.05 21.35
CA LEU A 112 1.90 -19.73 21.96
C LEU A 112 1.80 -18.67 20.85
N ASN A 113 0.70 -17.91 20.85
CA ASN A 113 0.52 -16.80 19.91
C ASN A 113 1.48 -15.63 20.23
N CYS A 114 2.40 -15.36 19.32
CA CYS A 114 3.27 -14.19 19.34
C CYS A 114 2.53 -12.92 18.89
N SER A 115 1.64 -13.10 17.91
CA SER A 115 0.76 -12.06 17.35
C SER A 115 -0.45 -12.69 16.69
N ASN A 116 -1.52 -11.92 16.57
CA ASN A 116 -2.65 -12.23 15.72
C ASN A 116 -3.16 -10.98 15.02
N ASP A 117 -3.73 -11.17 13.84
CA ASP A 117 -4.49 -10.15 13.12
C ASP A 117 -5.69 -10.79 12.44
N ALA A 118 -6.74 -10.00 12.23
CA ALA A 118 -7.98 -10.45 11.61
C ALA A 118 -8.58 -9.34 10.76
N VAL A 119 -8.94 -9.67 9.52
CA VAL A 119 -9.64 -8.75 8.61
C VAL A 119 -10.89 -9.43 8.10
N THR A 120 -12.03 -8.72 8.20
CA THR A 120 -13.33 -9.16 7.67
C THR A 120 -13.80 -8.24 6.55
N PHE A 121 -14.70 -8.76 5.71
CA PHE A 121 -15.32 -7.97 4.62
C PHE A 121 -16.21 -6.84 5.17
N GLY A 122 -16.79 -7.03 6.35
CA GLY A 122 -17.61 -6.02 7.00
C GLY A 122 -18.83 -5.66 6.14
N SER A 123 -19.11 -4.36 5.98
CA SER A 123 -20.25 -3.87 5.20
C SER A 123 -20.02 -3.87 3.69
N VAL A 124 -18.81 -4.21 3.23
CA VAL A 124 -18.47 -4.39 1.81
C VAL A 124 -18.69 -5.87 1.50
N VAL A 125 -19.95 -6.29 1.39
CA VAL A 125 -20.34 -7.70 1.18
C VAL A 125 -20.16 -8.10 -0.30
N SER A 126 -18.98 -7.78 -0.84
CA SER A 126 -18.55 -8.06 -2.21
C SER A 126 -17.22 -8.79 -2.13
N PRO A 127 -17.07 -10.01 -2.71
CA PRO A 127 -15.82 -10.75 -2.66
C PRO A 127 -14.65 -9.98 -3.27
N HIS A 128 -13.61 -9.74 -2.48
CA HIS A 128 -12.37 -9.11 -2.92
C HIS A 128 -11.18 -9.61 -2.09
N PRO A 129 -9.94 -9.44 -2.56
CA PRO A 129 -8.79 -9.85 -1.76
C PRO A 129 -8.67 -9.03 -0.46
N VAL A 130 -8.53 -9.72 0.67
CA VAL A 130 -8.31 -9.10 1.99
C VAL A 130 -6.99 -9.58 2.59
N THR A 131 -6.27 -8.71 3.27
CA THR A 131 -4.92 -9.03 3.79
C THR A 131 -4.83 -8.84 5.29
N ALA A 132 -4.41 -9.89 5.99
CA ALA A 132 -4.02 -9.88 7.40
C ALA A 132 -2.54 -10.26 7.55
N TRP A 133 -1.97 -10.17 8.75
CA TRP A 133 -0.54 -10.42 8.95
C TRP A 133 -0.19 -11.00 10.33
N GLY A 134 0.92 -11.72 10.38
CA GLY A 134 1.59 -12.13 11.60
C GLY A 134 2.92 -11.38 11.77
N VAL A 135 3.28 -11.07 13.01
CA VAL A 135 4.52 -10.39 13.36
C VAL A 135 5.20 -11.03 14.55
N ARG A 136 6.50 -11.34 14.40
CA ARG A 136 7.37 -11.66 15.52
C ARG A 136 8.30 -10.49 15.73
N GLU A 137 7.89 -9.62 16.64
CA GLU A 137 8.61 -8.40 17.01
C GLU A 137 9.73 -8.71 18.00
N ILE A 138 10.96 -8.39 17.64
CA ILE A 138 12.09 -8.39 18.56
C ILE A 138 12.19 -7.02 19.21
N ARG A 139 11.89 -6.96 20.51
CA ARG A 139 11.80 -5.69 21.24
C ARG A 139 12.19 -5.86 22.70
N ALA A 140 13.02 -4.93 23.18
CA ALA A 140 13.31 -4.81 24.60
C ALA A 140 12.02 -4.63 25.42
N GLY A 141 11.83 -5.46 26.44
CA GLY A 141 10.64 -5.46 27.30
C GLY A 141 9.56 -6.48 26.92
N ARG A 142 9.64 -7.13 25.76
CA ARG A 142 8.84 -8.34 25.49
C ARG A 142 9.53 -9.57 26.08
N SER A 143 8.77 -10.41 26.78
CA SER A 143 9.26 -11.64 27.41
C SER A 143 9.03 -12.90 26.56
N VAL A 144 8.07 -12.87 25.63
CA VAL A 144 7.66 -14.01 24.80
C VAL A 144 8.10 -13.84 23.34
N CYS A 145 8.30 -14.95 22.65
CA CYS A 145 8.64 -15.01 21.23
C CYS A 145 9.90 -14.21 20.83
N GLN A 146 10.92 -14.18 21.70
CA GLN A 146 12.20 -13.50 21.45
C GLN A 146 13.33 -14.46 21.00
N GLY A 147 13.17 -15.77 21.20
CA GLY A 147 14.21 -16.76 20.92
C GLY A 147 14.22 -17.22 19.46
N ALA A 148 15.40 -17.58 18.94
CA ALA A 148 15.51 -18.22 17.64
C ALA A 148 14.81 -19.60 17.62
N GLY A 149 14.32 -20.03 16.46
CA GLY A 149 13.68 -21.34 16.32
C GLY A 149 12.64 -21.39 15.20
N ALA A 150 11.90 -22.50 15.17
CA ALA A 150 10.76 -22.66 14.29
C ALA A 150 9.53 -21.95 14.87
N TYR A 151 8.88 -21.17 14.02
CA TYR A 151 7.60 -20.53 14.29
C TYR A 151 6.63 -20.90 13.18
N TYR A 152 5.33 -20.75 13.44
CA TYR A 152 4.28 -21.18 12.53
C TYR A 152 3.33 -20.04 12.23
N VAL A 153 3.13 -19.78 10.94
CA VAL A 153 2.07 -18.92 10.43
C VAL A 153 0.84 -19.78 10.31
N VAL A 154 -0.22 -19.42 11.05
CA VAL A 154 -1.49 -20.16 11.06
C VAL A 154 -2.55 -19.27 10.45
N VAL A 155 -3.18 -19.74 9.37
CA VAL A 155 -4.20 -19.01 8.63
C VAL A 155 -5.53 -19.75 8.78
N GLU A 156 -6.59 -19.02 9.11
CA GLU A 156 -7.95 -19.56 9.19
C GLU A 156 -8.97 -18.57 8.63
N ARG A 157 -10.13 -19.08 8.22
CA ARG A 157 -11.26 -18.22 7.87
C ARG A 157 -11.82 -17.57 9.15
N ALA A 158 -12.11 -16.28 9.10
CA ALA A 158 -12.94 -15.58 10.08
C ALA A 158 -14.43 -15.84 9.80
N GLY A 159 -15.30 -15.50 10.75
CA GLY A 159 -16.76 -15.69 10.65
C GLY A 159 -17.27 -16.89 11.44
N GLU A 160 -18.60 -17.03 11.50
CA GLU A 160 -19.22 -18.17 12.17
C GLU A 160 -19.12 -19.42 11.28
N GLY A 161 -18.26 -20.33 11.72
CA GLY A 161 -18.21 -21.71 11.30
C GLY A 161 -17.43 -22.47 12.37
N THR A 162 -18.00 -23.57 12.84
CA THR A 162 -17.52 -24.37 13.96
C THR A 162 -16.13 -24.94 13.72
N SER A 163 -15.08 -24.18 14.06
CA SER A 163 -13.78 -24.75 14.38
C SER A 163 -13.85 -25.26 15.81
N GLY A 164 -13.85 -26.59 15.98
CA GLY A 164 -13.97 -27.27 17.26
C GLY A 164 -12.97 -26.74 18.29
N SER A 165 -13.48 -26.02 19.28
CA SER A 165 -12.78 -25.77 20.53
C SER A 165 -12.71 -27.07 21.30
N GLY A 166 -11.51 -27.61 21.47
CA GLY A 166 -11.21 -28.43 22.63
C GLY A 166 -11.43 -27.59 23.88
N ALA A 167 -12.63 -27.64 24.44
CA ALA A 167 -12.95 -27.16 25.76
C ALA A 167 -13.67 -28.28 26.50
N SER A 168 -12.94 -28.88 27.43
CA SER A 168 -13.47 -29.75 28.46
C SER A 168 -14.51 -28.99 29.30
N GLY A 169 -15.70 -29.59 29.44
CA GLY A 169 -16.57 -29.43 30.61
C GLY A 169 -17.55 -28.25 30.61
N SER A 170 -18.81 -28.51 30.24
CA SER A 170 -19.88 -28.72 31.23
C SER A 170 -21.19 -29.04 30.52
N ALA A 171 -21.75 -30.20 30.85
CA ALA A 171 -23.04 -30.68 30.36
C ALA A 171 -24.19 -29.87 30.97
N GLY A 172 -25.18 -29.56 30.14
CA GLY A 172 -26.51 -29.09 30.53
C GLY A 172 -27.55 -29.70 29.58
N PRO A 173 -28.63 -30.35 30.07
CA PRO A 173 -29.43 -31.25 29.26
C PRO A 173 -30.64 -30.52 28.68
N PHE A 174 -30.83 -30.51 27.36
CA PHE A 174 -32.19 -30.52 26.79
C PHE A 174 -32.19 -31.23 25.44
N SER A 175 -33.01 -32.28 25.43
CA SER A 175 -33.38 -33.14 24.31
C SER A 175 -34.19 -32.38 23.26
N GLY A 176 -34.15 -32.84 22.00
CA GLY A 176 -35.21 -32.56 21.03
C GLY A 176 -34.82 -32.75 19.58
N GLU A 177 -35.27 -33.86 19.01
CA GLU A 177 -35.48 -34.21 17.60
C GLU A 177 -34.35 -34.13 16.55
N SER A 178 -34.03 -35.33 16.04
CA SER A 178 -33.58 -35.59 14.66
C SER A 178 -34.61 -35.11 13.62
N PRO A 179 -34.15 -34.85 12.38
CA PRO A 179 -34.64 -35.71 11.30
C PRO A 179 -33.51 -36.31 10.46
N THR A 180 -33.73 -37.56 10.12
CA THR A 180 -33.02 -38.36 9.13
C THR A 180 -33.38 -37.92 7.71
N GLY A 181 -32.38 -37.77 6.86
CA GLY A 181 -32.55 -37.59 5.42
C GLY A 181 -31.21 -37.68 4.68
N SER A 182 -30.79 -38.90 4.37
CA SER A 182 -29.87 -39.22 3.26
C SER A 182 -30.49 -38.69 1.95
N GLU A 183 -29.79 -38.29 0.89
CA GLU A 183 -28.63 -38.92 0.27
C GLU A 183 -28.07 -38.02 -0.84
N SER A 184 -26.74 -38.06 -0.99
CA SER A 184 -25.89 -37.77 -2.15
C SER A 184 -26.51 -37.29 -3.47
N GLY A 185 -26.10 -36.10 -3.89
CA GLY A 185 -26.10 -35.65 -5.29
C GLY A 185 -24.78 -34.93 -5.59
N SER A 186 -23.94 -35.59 -6.41
CA SER A 186 -22.67 -35.15 -7.02
C SER A 186 -22.23 -33.71 -6.75
N GLY A 187 -21.22 -33.56 -5.88
CA GLY A 187 -20.49 -32.31 -5.71
C GLY A 187 -19.79 -31.93 -7.01
N SER A 188 -20.18 -30.79 -7.57
CA SER A 188 -19.38 -30.08 -8.57
C SER A 188 -18.10 -29.59 -7.89
N ASP A 189 -16.94 -30.04 -8.38
CA ASP A 189 -15.61 -29.61 -7.96
C ASP A 189 -15.37 -28.12 -8.28
N GLY A 190 -15.92 -27.24 -7.44
CA GLY A 190 -15.71 -25.81 -7.45
C GLY A 190 -16.14 -25.18 -6.12
N SER A 191 -15.21 -24.45 -5.50
CA SER A 191 -15.41 -23.38 -4.50
C SER A 191 -15.83 -23.71 -3.05
N GLU A 192 -14.90 -24.28 -2.26
CA GLU A 192 -14.76 -23.96 -0.82
C GLU A 192 -13.36 -23.47 -0.43
N SER A 193 -12.42 -23.38 -1.39
CA SER A 193 -11.04 -22.96 -1.12
C SER A 193 -10.78 -21.52 -1.51
N TRP A 194 -10.19 -20.74 -0.60
CA TRP A 194 -9.64 -19.43 -0.93
C TRP A 194 -8.21 -19.55 -1.43
N GLY A 195 -7.86 -18.76 -2.44
CA GLY A 195 -6.46 -18.57 -2.81
C GLY A 195 -5.72 -17.80 -1.72
N LEU A 196 -4.43 -18.07 -1.52
CA LEU A 196 -3.58 -17.33 -0.60
C LEU A 196 -2.34 -16.81 -1.33
N GLU A 197 -2.00 -15.55 -1.09
CA GLU A 197 -0.66 -15.01 -1.37
C GLU A 197 0.02 -14.65 -0.05
N LEU A 198 1.20 -15.20 0.22
CA LEU A 198 1.97 -14.95 1.42
C LEU A 198 3.26 -14.20 1.07
N ALA A 199 3.65 -13.21 1.85
CA ALA A 199 4.93 -12.53 1.70
C ALA A 199 5.64 -12.42 3.05
N VAL A 200 6.91 -12.80 3.10
CA VAL A 200 7.74 -12.79 4.33
C VAL A 200 8.76 -11.67 4.25
N VAL A 201 8.74 -10.77 5.22
CA VAL A 201 9.70 -9.66 5.33
C VAL A 201 10.45 -9.74 6.65
N SER A 202 11.78 -9.60 6.59
CA SER A 202 12.66 -9.50 7.76
C SER A 202 13.19 -8.07 7.91
N GLU A 203 12.99 -7.49 9.09
CA GLU A 203 13.55 -6.21 9.52
C GLU A 203 14.74 -6.43 10.46
N PRO A 204 15.93 -5.90 10.13
CA PRO A 204 17.10 -6.02 10.97
C PRO A 204 16.98 -5.16 12.23
N PRO A 205 17.73 -5.47 13.30
CA PRO A 205 17.70 -4.67 14.51
C PRO A 205 18.25 -3.26 14.27
N VAL A 206 17.76 -2.29 15.04
CA VAL A 206 18.32 -0.94 15.11
C VAL A 206 19.35 -0.82 16.23
N GLY A 207 20.22 0.19 16.17
CA GLY A 207 21.16 0.49 17.26
C GLY A 207 20.46 0.77 18.60
N LYS A 208 21.16 0.51 19.72
CA LYS A 208 20.66 0.87 21.06
C LYS A 208 20.57 2.39 21.19
N GLY A 209 19.56 2.87 21.93
CA GLY A 209 19.40 4.29 22.27
C GLY A 209 18.50 5.10 21.32
N GLY A 210 17.75 4.45 20.42
CA GLY A 210 16.69 5.10 19.64
C GLY A 210 15.48 5.50 20.49
N ALA A 211 14.67 6.44 19.99
CA ALA A 211 13.42 6.85 20.64
C ALA A 211 12.50 5.64 20.86
N THR A 212 11.96 5.50 22.07
CA THR A 212 11.07 4.40 22.47
C THR A 212 9.60 4.79 22.56
N GLU A 213 9.27 5.99 22.12
CA GLU A 213 7.92 6.55 22.09
C GLU A 213 7.64 7.12 20.71
N ALA A 214 6.41 6.95 20.23
CA ALA A 214 5.99 7.53 18.95
C ALA A 214 6.05 9.07 19.05
N PRO A 215 6.53 9.78 18.02
CA PRO A 215 6.57 11.24 18.04
C PRO A 215 5.16 11.80 18.27
N GLU A 216 5.01 12.76 19.18
CA GLU A 216 3.79 13.53 19.40
C GLU A 216 3.88 14.92 18.72
N GLY A 217 2.74 15.54 18.41
CA GLY A 217 2.70 16.94 17.94
C GLY A 217 2.97 17.16 16.45
N TRP A 218 2.71 16.17 15.60
CA TRP A 218 2.70 16.39 14.15
C TRP A 218 1.43 17.11 13.71
N SER A 219 1.49 17.81 12.56
CA SER A 219 0.30 18.44 12.01
C SER A 219 -0.72 17.38 11.59
N SER A 220 -1.86 17.35 12.26
CA SER A 220 -3.04 16.58 11.88
C SER A 220 -3.97 17.38 10.95
N ALA A 221 -3.59 18.61 10.59
CA ALA A 221 -4.37 19.43 9.67
C ALA A 221 -4.43 18.74 8.30
N THR A 222 -5.64 18.58 7.77
CA THR A 222 -5.83 18.08 6.41
C THR A 222 -5.26 19.12 5.44
N PRO A 223 -4.24 18.77 4.64
CA PRO A 223 -3.73 19.69 3.64
C PRO A 223 -4.83 19.97 2.59
N ALA A 224 -4.76 21.14 1.96
CA ALA A 224 -5.61 21.43 0.80
C ALA A 224 -5.48 20.28 -0.23
N PRO A 225 -6.55 19.82 -0.89
CA PRO A 225 -6.46 18.79 -1.92
C PRO A 225 -5.42 19.13 -2.99
N VAL A 226 -4.84 18.12 -3.63
CA VAL A 226 -3.96 18.35 -4.79
C VAL A 226 -4.82 18.84 -5.96
N GLU A 227 -4.53 20.04 -6.43
CA GLU A 227 -5.13 20.61 -7.63
C GLU A 227 -4.38 20.15 -8.88
N GLY A 228 -5.07 20.12 -10.01
CA GLY A 228 -4.51 19.73 -11.31
C GLY A 228 -5.44 18.84 -12.12
N GLU A 229 -5.09 18.65 -13.39
CA GLU A 229 -5.80 17.76 -14.30
C GLU A 229 -5.54 16.29 -13.93
N ALA A 230 -6.62 15.49 -13.93
CA ALA A 230 -6.54 14.07 -13.64
C ALA A 230 -5.87 13.31 -14.79
N ARG A 231 -4.73 12.66 -14.52
CA ARG A 231 -4.03 11.84 -15.51
C ARG A 231 -4.51 10.40 -15.46
N ARG A 232 -4.84 9.84 -16.63
CA ARG A 232 -5.22 8.43 -16.74
C ARG A 232 -4.06 7.52 -16.37
N ARG A 233 -4.28 6.61 -15.43
CA ARG A 233 -3.29 5.64 -14.95
C ARG A 233 -4.01 4.37 -14.48
N PRO A 234 -4.02 3.30 -15.28
CA PRO A 234 -4.61 2.03 -14.88
C PRO A 234 -3.91 1.44 -13.66
N GLY A 235 -4.66 0.90 -12.71
CA GLY A 235 -4.12 0.15 -11.59
C GLY A 235 -3.69 -1.27 -11.94
N GLY A 236 -2.85 -1.86 -11.08
CA GLY A 236 -2.50 -3.28 -11.13
C GLY A 236 -3.62 -4.18 -10.61
N ALA A 237 -3.50 -5.49 -10.81
CA ALA A 237 -4.49 -6.48 -10.35
C ALA A 237 -4.06 -7.22 -9.06
N GLY A 238 -2.94 -6.83 -8.44
CA GLY A 238 -2.45 -7.38 -7.17
C GLY A 238 -1.20 -6.65 -6.68
N PHE A 239 -0.71 -6.97 -5.48
CA PHE A 239 0.44 -6.27 -4.88
C PHE A 239 1.70 -6.29 -5.76
N GLY A 240 2.04 -7.45 -6.34
CA GLY A 240 3.22 -7.60 -7.21
C GLY A 240 3.08 -6.93 -8.59
N THR A 241 1.90 -6.42 -8.92
CA THR A 241 1.63 -5.68 -10.17
C THR A 241 1.12 -4.26 -9.93
N ALA A 242 1.16 -3.79 -8.67
CA ALA A 242 0.68 -2.47 -8.29
C ALA A 242 1.34 -1.38 -9.14
N THR A 243 0.54 -0.41 -9.56
CA THR A 243 1.03 0.66 -10.42
C THR A 243 1.51 1.84 -9.58
N ASP A 244 2.75 2.27 -9.82
CA ASP A 244 3.33 3.42 -9.11
C ASP A 244 2.55 4.71 -9.39
N LEU A 245 2.23 5.41 -8.30
CA LEU A 245 1.64 6.75 -8.25
C LEU A 245 2.58 7.71 -7.53
N GLU A 246 2.99 8.75 -8.24
CA GLU A 246 3.64 9.91 -7.63
C GLU A 246 2.59 10.88 -7.06
N GLN A 247 3.03 11.97 -6.44
CA GLN A 247 2.13 13.06 -6.07
C GLN A 247 1.38 13.57 -7.33
N GLY A 248 0.06 13.72 -7.21
CA GLY A 248 -0.76 14.22 -8.31
C GLY A 248 -2.23 13.82 -8.21
N VAL A 249 -2.95 14.04 -9.31
CA VAL A 249 -4.34 13.62 -9.52
C VAL A 249 -4.35 12.53 -10.58
N TRP A 250 -4.87 11.36 -10.23
CA TRP A 250 -4.83 10.15 -11.04
C TRP A 250 -6.24 9.63 -11.24
N ARG A 251 -6.58 9.22 -12.46
CA ARG A 251 -7.88 8.65 -12.79
C ARG A 251 -7.73 7.27 -13.40
N ASP A 252 -8.63 6.38 -13.00
CA ASP A 252 -8.84 5.08 -13.64
C ASP A 252 -10.33 4.87 -13.88
N ASP A 253 -10.68 3.94 -14.76
CA ASP A 253 -12.06 3.50 -14.97
C ASP A 253 -12.16 2.06 -14.42
N VAL A 254 -12.89 1.90 -13.31
CA VAL A 254 -12.94 0.67 -12.51
C VAL A 254 -14.29 -0.01 -12.67
N LEU A 255 -14.30 -1.31 -12.92
CA LEU A 255 -15.52 -2.10 -13.04
C LEU A 255 -16.09 -2.46 -11.66
N PRO A 256 -17.42 -2.52 -11.48
CA PRO A 256 -18.01 -3.09 -10.26
C PRO A 256 -17.50 -4.52 -10.03
N GLY A 257 -17.12 -4.83 -8.79
CA GLY A 257 -16.45 -6.08 -8.40
C GLY A 257 -14.93 -6.05 -8.55
N GLN A 258 -14.36 -5.09 -9.28
CA GLN A 258 -12.92 -5.01 -9.50
C GLN A 258 -12.18 -4.47 -8.28
N THR A 259 -11.00 -5.03 -8.03
CA THR A 259 -10.01 -4.44 -7.12
C THR A 259 -8.77 -4.04 -7.91
N VAL A 260 -8.37 -2.77 -7.83
CA VAL A 260 -7.15 -2.27 -8.48
C VAL A 260 -6.13 -1.81 -7.45
N TYR A 261 -4.85 -1.99 -7.76
CA TYR A 261 -3.73 -1.78 -6.85
C TYR A 261 -2.77 -0.70 -7.35
N TYR A 262 -2.39 0.18 -6.45
CA TYR A 262 -1.39 1.23 -6.65
C TYR A 262 -0.33 1.22 -5.56
N SER A 263 0.87 1.71 -5.87
CA SER A 263 1.98 1.91 -4.93
C SER A 263 2.34 3.40 -4.85
N VAL A 264 2.60 3.89 -3.64
CA VAL A 264 3.02 5.26 -3.37
C VAL A 264 4.31 5.22 -2.55
N PRO A 265 5.44 5.73 -3.06
CA PRO A 265 6.69 5.76 -2.31
C PRO A 265 6.63 6.82 -1.21
N VAL A 266 6.85 6.42 0.04
CA VAL A 266 6.86 7.32 1.20
C VAL A 266 8.17 7.13 1.98
N GLY A 267 8.97 8.18 2.07
CA GLY A 267 10.24 8.17 2.81
C GLY A 267 10.07 8.44 4.30
N TRP A 268 11.14 8.16 5.06
CA TRP A 268 11.22 8.53 6.48
C TRP A 268 10.96 10.03 6.66
N GLY A 269 10.12 10.40 7.64
CA GLY A 269 9.73 11.80 7.88
C GLY A 269 8.66 12.34 6.96
N GLN A 270 8.19 11.57 5.98
CA GLN A 270 7.13 12.00 5.06
C GLN A 270 5.76 11.47 5.48
N GLN A 271 4.71 12.17 5.08
CA GLN A 271 3.31 11.81 5.25
C GLN A 271 2.68 11.57 3.89
N VAL A 272 1.81 10.57 3.80
CA VAL A 272 0.94 10.34 2.64
C VAL A 272 -0.48 10.80 2.95
N PHE A 273 -1.10 11.48 1.99
CA PHE A 273 -2.50 11.88 2.03
C PHE A 273 -3.17 11.39 0.75
N VAL A 274 -4.35 10.78 0.90
CA VAL A 274 -5.11 10.24 -0.23
C VAL A 274 -6.56 10.66 -0.10
N ASN A 275 -7.05 11.31 -1.15
CA ASN A 275 -8.47 11.51 -1.38
C ASN A 275 -8.91 10.59 -2.53
N ALA A 276 -10.10 10.00 -2.40
CA ALA A 276 -10.71 9.22 -3.45
C ALA A 276 -12.05 9.84 -3.85
N GLU A 277 -12.31 9.85 -5.15
CA GLU A 277 -13.56 10.31 -5.73
C GLU A 277 -14.14 9.22 -6.63
N LEU A 278 -15.44 8.96 -6.51
CA LEU A 278 -16.20 8.11 -7.42
C LEU A 278 -17.07 9.03 -8.27
N GLY A 279 -16.90 9.00 -9.59
CA GLY A 279 -17.66 9.83 -10.54
C GLY A 279 -19.13 9.43 -10.60
N SER A 280 -19.97 10.37 -11.07
CA SER A 280 -21.42 10.15 -11.23
C SER A 280 -21.74 9.02 -12.21
N ALA A 281 -22.88 8.37 -12.00
CA ALA A 281 -23.41 7.36 -12.89
C ALA A 281 -24.17 8.01 -14.05
N ASP A 282 -24.21 7.35 -15.21
CA ASP A 282 -25.00 7.82 -16.36
C ASP A 282 -26.51 7.61 -16.16
N GLY A 283 -26.91 6.77 -15.18
CA GLY A 283 -28.29 6.48 -14.83
C GLY A 283 -28.39 5.55 -13.61
N GLY A 284 -29.62 5.17 -13.27
CA GLY A 284 -29.92 4.34 -12.09
C GLY A 284 -30.41 5.15 -10.88
N SER A 285 -30.81 4.45 -9.82
CA SER A 285 -31.28 5.09 -8.58
C SER A 285 -31.14 4.16 -7.38
N GLY A 286 -31.12 4.74 -6.18
CA GLY A 286 -31.02 4.01 -4.92
C GLY A 286 -29.76 4.38 -4.15
N PHE A 287 -29.31 3.46 -3.30
CA PHE A 287 -28.14 3.69 -2.45
C PHE A 287 -27.39 2.38 -2.24
N VAL A 288 -26.07 2.41 -2.40
CA VAL A 288 -25.14 1.33 -2.07
C VAL A 288 -24.33 1.79 -0.86
N ALA A 289 -24.40 1.07 0.26
CA ALA A 289 -23.86 1.55 1.54
C ALA A 289 -22.32 1.58 1.59
N SER A 290 -21.66 0.61 0.96
CA SER A 290 -20.19 0.52 0.89
C SER A 290 -19.77 0.35 -0.56
N ALA A 291 -19.93 1.43 -1.34
CA ALA A 291 -19.73 1.38 -2.78
C ALA A 291 -18.24 1.34 -3.15
N LEU A 292 -17.43 2.20 -2.52
CA LEU A 292 -15.99 2.25 -2.72
C LEU A 292 -15.28 1.97 -1.39
N ASP A 293 -14.37 0.99 -1.39
CA ASP A 293 -13.39 0.74 -0.33
C ASP A 293 -12.00 1.09 -0.85
N VAL A 294 -11.27 1.91 -0.10
CA VAL A 294 -9.87 2.23 -0.36
C VAL A 294 -9.07 1.88 0.89
N THR A 295 -8.35 0.77 0.82
CA THR A 295 -7.50 0.32 1.94
C THR A 295 -6.04 0.68 1.69
N LEU A 296 -5.42 1.35 2.67
CA LEU A 296 -4.00 1.66 2.69
C LEU A 296 -3.23 0.56 3.42
N TYR A 297 -2.26 -0.04 2.73
CA TYR A 297 -1.31 -1.00 3.30
C TYR A 297 0.10 -0.40 3.34
N ASN A 298 0.87 -0.77 4.35
CA ASN A 298 2.29 -0.37 4.46
C ASN A 298 3.21 -1.33 3.65
N PRO A 299 4.54 -1.09 3.62
CA PRO A 299 5.50 -1.90 2.86
C PRO A 299 5.53 -3.40 3.18
N VAL A 300 5.07 -3.80 4.38
CA VAL A 300 4.93 -5.22 4.76
C VAL A 300 3.51 -5.75 4.55
N ARG A 301 2.70 -5.04 3.76
CA ARG A 301 1.30 -5.31 3.43
C ARG A 301 0.38 -5.43 4.64
N ALA A 302 0.72 -4.76 5.74
CA ALA A 302 -0.17 -4.63 6.90
C ALA A 302 -1.10 -3.44 6.71
N LYS A 303 -2.38 -3.61 7.04
CA LYS A 303 -3.39 -2.55 6.95
C LYS A 303 -3.03 -1.39 7.89
N VAL A 304 -3.09 -0.17 7.37
CA VAL A 304 -2.84 1.07 8.12
C VAL A 304 -4.14 1.80 8.41
N ASP A 305 -4.94 2.02 7.37
CA ASP A 305 -6.22 2.73 7.44
C ASP A 305 -7.08 2.34 6.23
N ASP A 306 -8.36 2.65 6.29
CA ASP A 306 -9.28 2.49 5.16
C ASP A 306 -10.29 3.64 5.09
N LEU A 307 -10.74 3.89 3.88
CA LEU A 307 -11.79 4.84 3.54
C LEU A 307 -12.92 4.05 2.88
N ARG A 308 -14.13 4.19 3.42
CA ARG A 308 -15.35 3.61 2.87
C ARG A 308 -16.42 4.67 2.76
N PHE A 309 -17.14 4.72 1.64
CA PHE A 309 -18.33 5.54 1.51
C PHE A 309 -19.41 4.92 0.63
N GLY A 310 -20.65 5.28 0.93
CA GLY A 310 -21.80 4.89 0.13
C GLY A 310 -22.00 5.78 -1.09
N TYR A 311 -22.83 5.31 -2.02
CA TYR A 311 -23.03 5.92 -3.33
C TYR A 311 -24.50 5.91 -3.72
N ASP A 312 -25.01 7.04 -4.17
CA ASP A 312 -26.39 7.28 -4.59
C ASP A 312 -26.52 7.60 -6.10
N GLY A 313 -25.43 7.47 -6.86
CA GLY A 313 -25.36 7.80 -8.28
C GLY A 313 -24.75 9.17 -8.57
N GLU A 314 -24.62 10.05 -7.57
CA GLU A 314 -23.92 11.32 -7.70
C GLU A 314 -22.46 11.19 -7.29
N GLN A 315 -21.59 12.05 -7.84
CA GLN A 315 -20.17 12.08 -7.48
C GLN A 315 -19.98 12.14 -5.95
N LYS A 316 -19.20 11.20 -5.42
CA LYS A 316 -18.83 11.14 -4.01
C LYS A 316 -17.35 11.32 -3.84
N THR A 317 -16.96 11.85 -2.69
CA THR A 317 -15.56 12.07 -2.32
C THR A 317 -15.35 11.69 -0.87
N GLY A 318 -14.20 11.09 -0.59
CA GLY A 318 -13.73 10.80 0.75
C GLY A 318 -12.22 10.93 0.87
N ALA A 319 -11.72 10.86 2.11
CA ALA A 319 -10.31 10.95 2.41
C ALA A 319 -9.92 9.93 3.47
N LEU A 320 -8.72 9.36 3.35
CA LEU A 320 -8.11 8.63 4.47
C LEU A 320 -7.88 9.58 5.66
N ARG A 321 -7.78 9.02 6.86
CA ARG A 321 -7.39 9.79 8.04
C ARG A 321 -6.04 10.46 7.80
N VAL A 322 -5.82 11.62 8.40
CA VAL A 322 -4.47 12.20 8.45
C VAL A 322 -3.57 11.31 9.31
N LEU A 323 -2.60 10.68 8.67
CA LEU A 323 -1.65 9.75 9.28
C LEU A 323 -0.36 10.49 9.71
N PRO A 324 0.35 10.02 10.75
CA PRO A 324 1.61 10.63 11.15
C PRO A 324 2.70 10.47 10.08
N PRO A 325 3.77 11.27 10.14
CA PRO A 325 4.95 11.04 9.34
C PRO A 325 5.51 9.64 9.59
N VAL A 326 6.08 9.05 8.56
CA VAL A 326 6.78 7.77 8.65
C VAL A 326 7.94 7.92 9.64
N ASP A 327 7.88 7.16 10.73
CA ASP A 327 8.90 7.16 11.77
C ASP A 327 8.98 5.78 12.43
N HIS A 328 10.20 5.26 12.59
CA HIS A 328 10.41 3.93 13.15
C HIS A 328 9.82 3.80 14.56
N ALA A 329 9.83 4.90 15.34
CA ALA A 329 9.30 4.93 16.69
C ALA A 329 7.76 4.84 16.75
N ASN A 330 7.06 5.02 15.63
CA ASN A 330 5.61 4.82 15.56
C ASN A 330 5.19 3.41 16.00
N ARG A 331 6.09 2.41 15.91
CA ARG A 331 5.87 1.03 16.42
C ARG A 331 5.49 0.96 17.90
N TYR A 332 5.79 2.01 18.65
CA TYR A 332 5.53 2.10 20.08
C TYR A 332 4.15 2.68 20.42
N SER A 333 3.41 3.14 19.41
CA SER A 333 2.03 3.59 19.58
C SER A 333 1.07 2.41 19.77
N SER A 334 0.07 2.61 20.63
CA SER A 334 -1.08 1.71 20.75
C SER A 334 -2.10 1.86 19.62
N SER A 335 -2.04 2.97 18.87
CA SER A 335 -2.89 3.17 17.70
C SER A 335 -2.35 2.36 16.52
N ALA A 336 -3.17 1.44 16.00
CA ALA A 336 -2.80 0.61 14.85
C ALA A 336 -2.45 1.47 13.61
N ALA A 337 -3.18 2.56 13.38
CA ALA A 337 -2.93 3.47 12.27
C ALA A 337 -1.60 4.23 12.42
N VAL A 338 -1.28 4.71 13.63
CA VAL A 338 0.03 5.34 13.90
C VAL A 338 1.12 4.28 13.76
N GLY A 339 0.96 3.14 14.42
CA GLY A 339 1.85 2.00 14.31
C GLY A 339 2.09 1.57 12.87
N GLY A 340 1.09 1.59 12.00
CA GLY A 340 1.22 1.22 10.59
C GLY A 340 2.20 2.11 9.81
N MET A 341 2.44 3.34 10.27
CA MET A 341 3.36 4.31 9.69
C MET A 341 4.81 4.15 10.17
N ARG A 342 5.25 2.92 10.48
CA ARG A 342 6.60 2.65 11.04
C ARG A 342 7.68 2.34 10.00
N PHE A 343 7.35 2.33 8.72
CA PHE A 343 8.24 1.90 7.64
C PHE A 343 8.29 2.94 6.53
N ALA A 344 9.48 3.31 6.06
CA ALA A 344 9.60 3.91 4.74
C ALA A 344 9.44 2.82 3.66
N GLY A 345 9.09 3.20 2.45
CA GLY A 345 8.95 2.27 1.32
C GLY A 345 7.66 2.48 0.55
N GLU A 346 7.24 1.45 -0.16
CA GLU A 346 6.00 1.45 -0.96
C GLU A 346 4.78 1.23 -0.07
N TYR A 347 3.90 2.23 -0.02
CA TYR A 347 2.57 2.10 0.55
C TYR A 347 1.58 1.75 -0.54
N TYR A 348 0.75 0.74 -0.32
CA TYR A 348 -0.18 0.26 -1.33
C TYR A 348 -1.59 0.77 -1.10
N LEU A 349 -2.27 1.16 -2.17
CA LEU A 349 -3.70 1.45 -2.18
C LEU A 349 -4.41 0.32 -2.92
N ALA A 350 -5.23 -0.44 -2.21
CA ALA A 350 -6.19 -1.36 -2.82
C ALA A 350 -7.54 -0.65 -2.91
N VAL A 351 -8.02 -0.45 -4.13
CA VAL A 351 -9.29 0.24 -4.42
C VAL A 351 -10.28 -0.79 -4.94
N HIS A 352 -11.32 -1.08 -4.16
CA HIS A 352 -12.38 -1.99 -4.52
C HIS A 352 -13.68 -1.24 -4.77
N LEU A 353 -14.26 -1.45 -5.96
CA LEU A 353 -15.61 -1.00 -6.28
C LEU A 353 -16.56 -2.17 -6.05
N SER A 354 -17.52 -2.01 -5.14
CA SER A 354 -18.49 -3.08 -4.82
C SER A 354 -19.30 -3.49 -6.04
N ARG A 355 -19.54 -4.80 -6.18
CA ARG A 355 -20.42 -5.35 -7.23
C ARG A 355 -21.84 -4.81 -7.16
N ASP A 356 -22.33 -4.44 -5.97
CA ASP A 356 -23.67 -3.90 -5.74
C ASP A 356 -23.92 -2.59 -6.53
N VAL A 357 -22.85 -1.89 -6.92
CA VAL A 357 -22.94 -0.72 -7.79
C VAL A 357 -23.50 -1.12 -9.16
N ALA A 358 -23.12 -2.30 -9.69
CA ALA A 358 -23.67 -2.79 -10.95
C ALA A 358 -25.17 -3.02 -10.89
N GLU A 359 -25.67 -3.55 -9.78
CA GLU A 359 -27.09 -3.87 -9.60
C GLU A 359 -27.98 -2.63 -9.62
N ARG A 360 -27.48 -1.48 -9.18
CA ARG A 360 -28.27 -0.24 -9.03
C ARG A 360 -28.02 0.80 -10.12
N PHE A 361 -26.79 0.89 -10.60
CA PHE A 361 -26.32 1.99 -11.45
C PHE A 361 -25.75 1.51 -12.79
N GLY A 362 -25.60 0.18 -12.98
CA GLY A 362 -25.16 -0.42 -14.23
C GLY A 362 -23.74 -1.00 -14.17
N ASP A 363 -23.47 -1.95 -15.06
CA ASP A 363 -22.28 -2.81 -15.10
C ASP A 363 -21.08 -2.21 -15.84
N GLY A 364 -21.17 -0.94 -16.27
CA GLY A 364 -20.09 -0.21 -16.93
C GLY A 364 -18.97 0.20 -15.96
N ALA A 365 -17.86 0.67 -16.52
CA ALA A 365 -16.75 1.17 -15.72
C ALA A 365 -17.08 2.56 -15.13
N TYR A 366 -16.70 2.78 -13.88
CA TYR A 366 -16.88 4.03 -13.16
C TYR A 366 -15.55 4.76 -13.03
N GLY A 367 -15.57 6.07 -13.29
CA GLY A 367 -14.38 6.90 -13.10
C GLY A 367 -14.03 7.01 -11.63
N VAL A 368 -12.88 6.47 -11.22
CA VAL A 368 -12.31 6.64 -9.88
C VAL A 368 -11.12 7.58 -9.97
N THR A 369 -11.12 8.63 -9.15
CA THR A 369 -10.01 9.60 -9.07
C THR A 369 -9.32 9.52 -7.71
N LEU A 370 -8.00 9.33 -7.72
CA LEU A 370 -7.15 9.38 -6.53
C LEU A 370 -6.31 10.66 -6.56
N ARG A 371 -6.39 11.47 -5.49
CA ARG A 371 -5.48 12.59 -5.26
C ARG A 371 -4.46 12.16 -4.22
N VAL A 372 -3.22 12.02 -4.65
CA VAL A 372 -2.11 11.55 -3.81
C VAL A 372 -1.19 12.73 -3.52
N ARG A 373 -0.91 12.97 -2.23
CA ARG A 373 0.10 13.92 -1.78
C ARG A 373 1.10 13.23 -0.87
N VAL A 374 2.38 13.46 -1.11
CA VAL A 374 3.45 13.09 -0.20
C VAL A 374 4.11 14.37 0.30
N SER A 375 4.01 14.64 1.61
CA SER A 375 4.54 15.86 2.23
C SER A 375 5.63 15.55 3.24
N GLY A 376 6.44 16.54 3.59
CA GLY A 376 7.55 16.38 4.53
C GLY A 376 8.88 16.13 3.84
N VAL A 377 9.96 16.38 4.58
CA VAL A 377 11.34 16.21 4.10
C VAL A 377 11.77 14.78 4.34
N ALA A 378 12.31 14.12 3.32
CA ALA A 378 12.90 12.80 3.46
C ALA A 378 14.07 12.85 4.45
N ARG A 379 14.02 11.99 5.47
CA ARG A 379 15.04 11.82 6.50
C ARG A 379 15.81 10.52 6.29
N THR A 380 16.94 10.41 6.99
CA THR A 380 17.65 9.15 7.12
C THR A 380 16.83 8.16 7.96
N GLY A 381 16.91 6.87 7.61
CA GLY A 381 16.26 5.81 8.36
C GLY A 381 16.86 5.58 9.76
N PRO A 382 16.35 4.59 10.50
CA PRO A 382 16.62 4.42 11.94
C PRO A 382 18.01 3.84 12.27
N GLY A 383 18.92 3.75 11.30
CA GLY A 383 20.25 3.16 11.51
C GLY A 383 20.20 1.65 11.74
N TYR A 384 19.55 0.93 10.80
CA TYR A 384 19.52 -0.54 10.80
C TYR A 384 20.93 -1.15 10.86
N ARG A 385 21.08 -2.21 11.65
CA ARG A 385 22.30 -3.00 11.80
C ARG A 385 22.21 -4.27 10.95
N GLY A 386 22.23 -4.08 9.65
CA GLY A 386 22.04 -5.13 8.65
C GLY A 386 21.11 -4.64 7.54
N GLU A 387 20.84 -5.53 6.60
CA GLU A 387 19.93 -5.24 5.48
C GLU A 387 18.57 -5.90 5.73
N PRO A 388 17.46 -5.22 5.42
CA PRO A 388 16.17 -5.87 5.39
C PRO A 388 16.09 -6.87 4.24
N VAL A 389 15.23 -7.87 4.44
CA VAL A 389 15.00 -8.93 3.44
C VAL A 389 13.51 -8.92 3.10
N PRO A 390 13.10 -8.63 1.86
CA PRO A 390 13.95 -8.40 0.70
C PRO A 390 14.68 -7.04 0.78
N ALA A 391 15.82 -6.95 0.09
CA ALA A 391 16.64 -5.74 0.09
C ALA A 391 15.85 -4.53 -0.42
N GLY A 392 16.03 -3.38 0.24
CA GLY A 392 15.41 -2.12 -0.16
C GLY A 392 13.95 -1.93 0.25
N VAL A 393 13.28 -2.93 0.85
CA VAL A 393 11.86 -2.84 1.25
C VAL A 393 11.54 -1.67 2.19
N PHE A 394 12.52 -1.22 2.99
CA PHE A 394 12.39 -0.06 3.90
C PHE A 394 13.10 1.21 3.42
N GLY A 395 13.34 1.31 2.11
CA GLY A 395 13.93 2.48 1.47
C GLY A 395 12.87 3.33 0.78
N GLY A 396 12.89 4.65 1.01
CA GLY A 396 12.15 5.57 0.14
C GLY A 396 12.94 5.82 -1.14
N ARG A 397 12.29 5.78 -2.31
CA ARG A 397 12.91 6.30 -3.54
C ARG A 397 13.13 7.81 -3.32
N ALA A 398 14.36 8.21 -3.00
CA ALA A 398 14.69 9.63 -2.98
C ALA A 398 14.31 10.19 -4.36
N GLY A 399 13.41 11.17 -4.40
CA GLY A 399 12.99 11.82 -5.64
C GLY A 399 14.24 12.27 -6.39
N SER A 400 14.54 11.61 -7.50
CA SER A 400 15.64 11.99 -8.37
C SER A 400 15.23 13.30 -9.04
N THR A 401 15.70 14.42 -8.51
CA THR A 401 15.74 15.68 -9.24
C THR A 401 16.52 15.41 -10.52
N GLY A 402 15.89 15.67 -11.67
CA GLY A 402 16.37 15.25 -12.97
C GLY A 402 17.86 15.46 -13.20
N THR A 403 18.52 14.40 -13.67
CA THR A 403 19.76 14.52 -14.44
C THR A 403 19.62 13.60 -15.65
N THR A 404 19.70 14.25 -16.80
CA THR A 404 19.89 13.79 -18.17
C THR A 404 20.41 12.37 -18.33
N GLY A 405 19.72 11.62 -19.21
CA GLY A 405 19.95 10.21 -19.41
C GLY A 405 21.22 9.84 -20.17
N THR A 406 21.43 8.53 -20.19
CA THR A 406 22.04 7.77 -21.28
C THR A 406 21.56 6.34 -21.11
N GLY A 407 20.98 5.78 -22.16
CA GLY A 407 20.31 4.50 -22.12
C GLY A 407 21.22 3.29 -22.34
N ALA A 408 20.52 2.16 -22.33
CA ALA A 408 20.79 0.89 -23.00
C ALA A 408 21.89 -0.03 -22.45
N GLY A 409 21.53 -1.30 -22.31
CA GLY A 409 22.43 -2.41 -22.63
C GLY A 409 22.45 -3.56 -21.65
N ALA A 410 21.59 -4.56 -21.89
CA ALA A 410 21.74 -5.91 -21.37
C ALA A 410 22.99 -6.62 -21.93
N GLY A 411 23.43 -7.69 -21.26
CA GLY A 411 24.06 -8.84 -21.95
C GLY A 411 25.45 -9.25 -21.49
N ALA A 412 25.47 -10.30 -20.65
CA ALA A 412 26.33 -11.48 -20.65
C ALA A 412 27.80 -11.44 -21.12
N GLY A 413 28.66 -12.03 -20.28
CA GLY A 413 29.65 -13.03 -20.69
C GLY A 413 31.11 -12.59 -20.71
N GLY A 414 31.97 -13.42 -20.12
CA GLY A 414 33.41 -13.42 -20.43
C GLY A 414 34.34 -13.48 -19.22
N ALA A 415 34.72 -14.69 -18.84
CA ALA A 415 35.86 -14.95 -17.96
C ALA A 415 37.19 -14.74 -18.70
N GLY A 416 38.23 -14.37 -17.93
CA GLY A 416 39.63 -14.66 -18.25
C GLY A 416 40.46 -13.48 -18.75
N GLY A 417 41.51 -13.14 -18.00
CA GLY A 417 42.54 -12.22 -18.48
C GLY A 417 43.37 -11.56 -17.37
N SER A 418 44.29 -12.34 -16.78
CA SER A 418 45.42 -11.81 -16.02
C SER A 418 46.28 -10.89 -16.88
N GLY A 419 46.73 -9.76 -16.33
CA GLY A 419 47.66 -8.84 -16.98
C GLY A 419 48.06 -7.68 -16.07
N THR A 420 49.14 -7.87 -15.34
CA THR A 420 49.81 -6.89 -14.49
C THR A 420 50.70 -5.93 -15.29
N VAL A 421 50.73 -4.66 -14.82
CA VAL A 421 51.82 -3.66 -14.89
C VAL A 421 52.14 -3.04 -16.25
N SER A 422 51.95 -1.72 -16.34
CA SER A 422 53.07 -0.75 -16.41
C SER A 422 52.54 0.67 -16.51
N GLY A 423 52.96 1.53 -15.59
CA GLY A 423 52.71 2.96 -15.68
C GLY A 423 53.63 3.62 -16.71
N GLU A 424 53.16 4.72 -17.29
CA GLU A 424 54.07 5.77 -17.74
C GLU A 424 53.41 7.15 -17.55
N THR A 425 54.09 7.95 -16.74
CA THR A 425 53.89 9.39 -16.59
C THR A 425 54.45 10.08 -17.83
N ARG A 426 53.69 10.97 -18.46
CA ARG A 426 54.28 12.15 -19.11
C ARG A 426 53.38 13.37 -19.01
N ALA A 427 54.02 14.45 -18.57
CA ALA A 427 53.51 15.77 -18.35
C ALA A 427 53.70 16.66 -19.59
N GLY A 428 52.97 17.78 -19.60
CA GLY A 428 53.17 18.96 -20.45
C GLY A 428 51.97 19.26 -21.35
N THR A 429 51.43 20.48 -21.46
CA THR A 429 51.78 21.78 -20.88
C THR A 429 50.60 22.74 -21.13
N THR A 430 50.31 23.60 -20.15
CA THR A 430 49.82 25.00 -20.22
C THR A 430 48.97 25.49 -21.41
N GLY A 431 47.77 25.98 -21.09
CA GLY A 431 47.02 26.96 -21.88
C GLY A 431 46.20 27.86 -20.96
N THR A 432 46.74 29.03 -20.65
CA THR A 432 46.17 30.09 -19.81
C THR A 432 45.21 30.99 -20.60
N GLY A 433 44.11 31.40 -19.97
CA GLY A 433 43.25 32.53 -20.37
C GLY A 433 41.85 32.34 -19.77
N GLY A 434 41.56 32.88 -18.57
CA GLY A 434 41.11 34.26 -18.36
C GLY A 434 39.58 34.29 -18.55
N GLY A 435 38.71 34.46 -17.56
CA GLY A 435 38.61 35.45 -16.49
C GLY A 435 37.14 35.92 -16.49
N ALA A 436 36.61 36.32 -15.32
CA ALA A 436 35.20 36.69 -15.02
C ALA A 436 34.28 35.50 -14.67
N MET A 437 33.57 35.42 -13.54
CA MET A 437 33.32 36.32 -12.41
C MET A 437 33.00 35.48 -11.16
N VAL A 438 33.73 35.72 -10.07
CA VAL A 438 33.32 35.41 -8.69
C VAL A 438 33.25 36.76 -7.98
N ALA A 439 32.04 37.21 -7.65
CA ALA A 439 31.71 38.07 -6.52
C ALA A 439 30.29 38.64 -6.67
N VAL A 440 29.32 38.10 -5.92
CA VAL A 440 28.46 38.91 -5.04
C VAL A 440 28.18 38.05 -3.81
N ALA A 441 28.78 38.45 -2.70
CA ALA A 441 28.44 38.00 -1.36
C ALA A 441 27.59 39.08 -0.68
N VAL A 442 26.66 38.65 0.18
CA VAL A 442 26.01 39.39 1.27
C VAL A 442 25.11 40.57 0.86
N GLY A 443 23.79 40.35 0.92
CA GLY A 443 22.79 41.41 0.87
C GLY A 443 21.36 40.90 1.04
N GLY A 444 21.00 40.42 2.24
CA GLY A 444 19.69 39.78 2.44
C GLY A 444 19.16 39.75 3.87
N PHE A 445 19.50 40.73 4.73
CA PHE A 445 18.91 40.88 6.07
C PHE A 445 18.40 42.31 6.33
N GLY A 446 17.81 42.94 5.31
CA GLY A 446 17.33 44.34 5.39
C GLY A 446 15.81 44.53 5.43
N VAL A 447 15.00 43.50 5.11
CA VAL A 447 13.55 43.69 4.93
C VAL A 447 12.73 43.31 6.17
N GLY A 448 13.23 42.39 7.01
CA GLY A 448 12.50 41.92 8.20
C GLY A 448 12.42 42.92 9.36
N THR A 449 13.46 43.73 9.57
CA THR A 449 13.53 44.71 10.68
C THR A 449 12.64 45.92 10.44
N LEU A 450 12.42 46.34 9.20
CA LEU A 450 11.50 47.45 8.88
C LEU A 450 10.04 47.09 9.20
N VAL A 451 9.62 45.84 8.95
CA VAL A 451 8.26 45.38 9.26
C VAL A 451 8.00 45.35 10.77
N LEU A 452 8.98 44.93 11.57
CA LEU A 452 8.85 44.91 13.03
C LEU A 452 8.78 46.31 13.65
N VAL A 453 9.51 47.29 13.10
CA VAL A 453 9.41 48.69 13.56
C VAL A 453 8.04 49.28 13.20
N VAL A 454 7.53 49.03 11.99
CA VAL A 454 6.19 49.50 11.58
C VAL A 454 5.10 48.88 12.46
N LEU A 455 5.17 47.58 12.75
CA LEU A 455 4.22 46.91 13.65
C LEU A 455 4.32 47.41 15.10
N GLY A 456 5.53 47.66 15.60
CA GLY A 456 5.74 48.23 16.94
C GLY A 456 5.15 49.65 17.08
N VAL A 457 5.32 50.49 16.06
CA VAL A 457 4.72 51.83 16.03
C VAL A 457 3.19 51.74 15.94
N TRP A 458 2.65 50.85 15.10
CA TRP A 458 1.20 50.67 14.96
C TRP A 458 0.55 50.20 16.26
N PHE A 459 1.18 49.27 16.98
CA PHE A 459 0.69 48.79 18.29
C PHE A 459 0.69 49.89 19.36
N LEU A 460 1.74 50.74 19.39
CA LEU A 460 1.83 51.86 20.32
C LEU A 460 0.83 52.99 20.02
N VAL A 461 0.54 53.24 18.74
CA VAL A 461 -0.48 54.22 18.32
C VAL A 461 -1.90 53.70 18.60
N GLY A 462 -2.16 52.42 18.37
CA GLY A 462 -3.45 51.78 18.70
C GLY A 462 -3.79 51.82 20.20
N ARG A 463 -2.80 51.61 21.08
CA ARG A 463 -2.99 51.69 22.54
C ARG A 463 -3.30 53.11 23.04
N ARG A 464 -2.79 54.16 22.38
CA ARG A 464 -3.07 55.56 22.78
C ARG A 464 -4.46 56.05 22.34
N ALA A 465 -5.04 55.48 21.28
CA ALA A 465 -6.41 55.78 20.88
C ALA A 465 -7.46 55.19 21.84
N GLN A 466 -7.22 53.98 22.38
CA GLN A 466 -8.15 53.34 23.33
C GLN A 466 -8.12 53.96 24.75
N ALA A 467 -7.00 54.58 25.14
CA ALA A 467 -6.90 55.30 26.41
C ALA A 467 -7.68 56.64 26.41
N ARG A 468 -7.91 57.27 25.25
CA ARG A 468 -8.67 58.52 25.13
C ARG A 468 -10.19 58.31 25.09
N VAL A 469 -10.67 57.16 24.62
CA VAL A 469 -12.11 56.83 24.56
C VAL A 469 -12.68 56.42 25.94
N ARG A 470 -11.84 55.93 26.87
CA ARG A 470 -12.28 55.60 28.25
C ARG A 470 -12.41 56.81 29.19
N ALA A 471 -11.93 57.99 28.80
CA ALA A 471 -11.98 59.20 29.63
C ALA A 471 -13.23 60.08 29.39
N GLN A 472 -14.15 59.69 28.50
CA GLN A 472 -15.27 60.53 28.05
C GLN A 472 -16.67 59.93 28.28
N LYS A 473 -16.83 58.94 29.17
CA LYS A 473 -18.17 58.45 29.54
C LYS A 473 -18.59 59.00 30.92
N PRO A 474 -19.43 60.05 31.00
CA PRO A 474 -20.05 60.45 32.26
C PRO A 474 -21.14 59.45 32.67
N MET A 475 -21.23 59.17 33.97
CA MET A 475 -22.32 58.39 34.56
C MET A 475 -23.60 59.23 34.59
N ALA A 476 -24.67 58.67 34.04
CA ALA A 476 -26.06 59.00 34.33
C ALA A 476 -26.84 57.69 34.35
#